data_AF-A0A2G6ARK5-F1
#
_entry.id   AF-A0A2G6ARK5-F1
#
_cell.length_a   1.000
_cell.length_b   1.000
_cell.length_c   1.000
_cell.angle_alpha   90.00
_cell.angle_beta   90.00
_cell.angle_gamma   90.00
#
_symmetry.space_group_name_H-M   'P 1'
#
loop_
_entity.id
_entity.type
_entity.pdbx_description
1 polymer ?
#
loop_
_entity_poly.entity_id
_entity_poly.type
_entity_poly.pdbx_seq_one_letter_code
_entity_poly.pdbx_strand_id
1 'polypeptide(L)'
;MNRILFIAVNILTGIFVLINSIVGYGISGMGEDSTHNIAILGLIVVWAVGLALQVSKRIWVLGFVVTFIPVVFILYLYFTATNM
;
A
#
# COMPACT_ATOMS: atom_id res chain seq x y z
N MET A 1 -0.33 24.50 -0.76
CA MET A 1 -0.80 23.24 -0.13
C MET A 1 0.14 22.89 1.01
N ASN A 2 -0.36 22.63 2.23
CA ASN A 2 0.48 22.50 3.42
C ASN A 2 1.21 21.14 3.45
N ARG A 3 2.54 21.13 3.65
CA ARG A 3 3.36 19.89 3.62
C ARG A 3 2.89 18.86 4.65
N ILE A 4 2.33 19.33 5.76
CA ILE A 4 1.72 18.51 6.82
C ILE A 4 0.52 17.72 6.28
N LEU A 5 -0.30 18.32 5.41
CA LEU A 5 -1.46 17.67 4.81
C LEU A 5 -1.06 16.44 4.00
N PHE A 6 0.01 16.56 3.19
CA PHE A 6 0.51 15.44 2.40
C PHE A 6 1.03 14.29 3.26
N ILE A 7 1.66 14.61 4.41
CA ILE A 7 2.12 13.59 5.35
C ILE A 7 0.93 12.90 6.00
N ALA A 8 -0.10 13.67 6.41
CA ALA A 8 -1.32 13.11 6.98
C ALA A 8 -2.03 12.17 6.01
N VAL A 9 -2.19 12.57 4.74
CA VAL A 9 -2.74 11.70 3.68
C VAL A 9 -1.90 10.43 3.53
N ASN A 10 -0.57 10.56 3.55
CA ASN A 10 0.31 9.41 3.40
C ASN A 10 0.17 8.42 4.57
N ILE A 11 0.08 8.91 5.81
CA ILE A 11 -0.18 8.07 6.98
C ILE A 11 -1.52 7.32 6.83
N LEU A 12 -2.58 8.00 6.38
CA LEU A 12 -3.88 7.34 6.14
C LEU A 12 -3.78 6.26 5.06
N THR A 13 -3.10 6.54 3.94
CA THR A 13 -2.85 5.52 2.90
C THR A 13 -1.98 4.38 3.43
N GLY A 14 -1.06 4.65 4.35
CA GLY A 14 -0.22 3.65 4.98
C GLY A 14 -0.98 2.68 5.86
N ILE A 15 -1.89 3.20 6.68
CA ILE A 15 -2.79 2.37 7.49
C ILE A 15 -3.64 1.49 6.56
N PHE A 16 -4.18 2.05 5.49
CA PHE A 16 -4.92 1.29 4.49
C PHE A 16 -4.09 0.15 3.88
N VAL A 17 -2.87 0.44 3.42
CA VAL A 17 -1.96 -0.56 2.83
C VAL A 17 -1.58 -1.64 3.86
N LEU A 18 -1.25 -1.25 5.09
CA LEU A 18 -0.89 -2.18 6.17
C LEU A 18 -2.01 -3.18 6.45
N ILE A 19 -3.23 -2.69 6.70
CA ILE A 19 -4.38 -3.54 7.01
C ILE A 19 -4.62 -4.51 5.85
N ASN A 20 -4.65 -4.01 4.62
CA ASN A 20 -4.92 -4.83 3.44
C ASN A 20 -3.83 -5.86 3.17
N SER A 21 -2.56 -5.50 3.38
CA SER A 21 -1.45 -6.42 3.20
C SER A 21 -1.45 -7.53 4.25
N ILE A 22 -1.74 -7.22 5.51
CA ILE A 22 -1.80 -8.21 6.59
C ILE A 22 -3.00 -9.13 6.40
N VAL A 23 -4.19 -8.57 6.14
CA VAL A 23 -5.40 -9.35 5.87
C VAL A 23 -5.21 -10.19 4.61
N GLY A 24 -4.72 -9.60 3.52
CA GLY A 24 -4.43 -10.27 2.25
C GLY A 24 -3.45 -11.44 2.41
N TYR A 25 -2.39 -11.25 3.20
CA TYR A 25 -1.46 -12.32 3.55
C TYR A 25 -2.16 -13.43 4.34
N GLY A 26 -2.94 -13.09 5.36
CA GLY A 26 -3.68 -14.07 6.17
C GLY A 26 -4.66 -14.90 5.34
N ILE A 27 -5.50 -14.26 4.53
CA ILE A 27 -6.50 -14.96 3.70
C ILE A 27 -5.86 -15.83 2.63
N SER A 28 -4.67 -15.45 2.12
CA SER A 28 -4.00 -16.19 1.05
C SER A 28 -3.59 -17.62 1.43
N GLY A 29 -3.48 -17.91 2.73
CA GLY A 29 -3.16 -19.23 3.26
C GLY A 29 -4.35 -20.00 3.86
N MET A 30 -5.59 -19.52 3.67
CA MET A 30 -6.78 -20.12 4.29
C MET A 30 -7.51 -21.18 3.43
N GLY A 31 -7.06 -21.43 2.19
CA GLY A 31 -7.60 -22.49 1.32
C GLY A 31 -6.92 -23.85 1.52
N GLU A 32 -7.61 -24.94 1.17
CA GLU A 32 -6.99 -26.26 1.07
C GLU A 32 -5.82 -26.22 0.06
N ASP A 33 -4.67 -26.75 0.47
CA ASP A 33 -3.39 -26.71 -0.25
C ASP A 33 -2.85 -25.31 -0.61
N SER A 34 -3.38 -24.24 0.00
CA SER A 34 -2.90 -22.88 -0.24
C SER A 34 -1.65 -22.55 0.58
N THR A 35 -0.70 -21.86 -0.04
CA THR A 35 0.49 -21.31 0.63
C THR A 35 0.34 -19.80 0.77
N HIS A 36 0.73 -19.27 1.92
CA HIS A 36 0.72 -17.83 2.17
C HIS A 36 1.49 -17.07 1.09
N ASN A 37 0.85 -16.08 0.48
CA ASN A 37 1.46 -15.24 -0.53
C ASN A 37 2.22 -14.08 0.12
N ILE A 38 3.49 -14.32 0.43
CA ILE A 38 4.41 -13.34 1.05
C ILE A 38 4.55 -12.07 0.18
N ALA A 39 4.34 -12.13 -1.14
CA ALA A 39 4.48 -10.97 -2.01
C ALA A 39 3.50 -9.84 -1.64
N ILE A 40 2.35 -10.16 -1.03
CA ILE A 40 1.36 -9.18 -0.57
C ILE A 40 1.94 -8.26 0.53
N LEU A 41 2.87 -8.77 1.35
CA LEU A 41 3.56 -7.96 2.37
C LEU A 41 4.56 -6.97 1.74
N GLY A 42 5.01 -7.23 0.51
CA GLY A 42 5.88 -6.32 -0.25
C GLY A 42 5.24 -4.96 -0.52
N LEU A 43 3.91 -4.86 -0.53
CA LEU A 43 3.20 -3.59 -0.70
C LEU A 43 3.47 -2.61 0.45
N ILE A 44 3.67 -3.12 1.67
CA ILE A 44 4.07 -2.32 2.85
C ILE A 44 5.44 -1.71 2.61
N VAL A 45 6.36 -2.47 2.02
CA VAL A 45 7.72 -1.99 1.69
C VAL A 45 7.65 -0.87 0.65
N VAL A 46 6.87 -1.04 -0.41
CA VAL A 46 6.67 -0.01 -1.46
C VAL A 46 6.10 1.27 -0.86
N TRP A 47 5.10 1.15 0.02
CA TRP A 47 4.55 2.30 0.73
C TRP A 47 5.61 2.99 1.61
N ALA A 48 6.37 2.22 2.40
CA ALA A 48 7.41 2.75 3.28
C ALA A 48 8.51 3.50 2.49
N VAL A 49 8.88 3.00 1.31
CA VAL A 49 9.81 3.67 0.40
C VAL A 49 9.24 5.01 -0.05
N GLY A 50 7.98 5.08 -0.48
CA GLY A 50 7.37 6.35 -0.86
C GLY A 50 7.31 7.35 0.29
N LEU A 51 7.01 6.90 1.52
CA LEU A 51 7.04 7.73 2.71
C LEU A 51 8.46 8.28 2.97
N ALA A 52 9.48 7.43 2.89
CA ALA A 52 10.87 7.84 3.05
C ALA A 52 11.30 8.89 2.01
N LEU A 53 10.91 8.70 0.75
CA LEU A 53 11.15 9.68 -0.32
C LEU A 53 10.40 10.99 -0.07
N GLN A 54 9.20 10.95 0.52
CA GLN A 54 8.41 12.14 0.82
C GLN A 54 9.06 13.06 1.88
N VAL A 55 9.83 12.48 2.81
CA VAL A 55 10.59 13.22 3.82
C VAL A 55 11.67 14.10 3.18
N SER A 56 12.23 13.68 2.04
CA SER A 56 13.25 14.43 1.30
C SER A 56 12.69 15.72 0.70
N LYS A 57 13.39 16.85 0.90
CA LYS A 57 12.95 18.16 0.37
C LYS A 57 12.90 18.25 -1.16
N ARG A 58 13.72 17.46 -1.86
CA ARG A 58 13.87 17.56 -3.33
C ARG A 58 12.88 16.69 -4.10
N ILE A 59 12.52 15.54 -3.54
CA ILE A 59 11.72 14.51 -4.22
C ILE A 59 10.41 14.20 -3.48
N TRP A 60 9.95 15.14 -2.64
CA TRP A 60 8.79 14.91 -1.78
C TRP A 60 7.51 14.57 -2.57
N VAL A 61 7.33 15.20 -3.74
CA VAL A 61 6.21 14.93 -4.65
C VAL A 61 6.28 13.52 -5.22
N LEU A 62 7.47 13.07 -5.63
CA LEU A 62 7.67 11.70 -6.11
C LEU A 62 7.38 10.70 -5.01
N GLY A 63 7.84 10.95 -3.78
CA GLY A 63 7.51 10.09 -2.64
C GLY A 63 6.01 9.98 -2.39
N PHE A 64 5.30 11.10 -2.47
CA PHE A 64 3.84 11.13 -2.35
C PHE A 64 3.15 10.32 -3.46
N VAL A 65 3.61 10.42 -4.72
CA VAL A 65 3.07 9.63 -5.83
C VAL A 65 3.34 8.13 -5.62
N VAL A 66 4.55 7.77 -5.19
CA VAL A 66 4.93 6.37 -4.93
C VAL A 66 4.04 5.74 -3.87
N THR A 67 3.61 6.48 -2.84
CA THR A 67 2.73 5.94 -1.80
C THR A 67 1.33 5.56 -2.27
N PHE A 68 0.88 6.05 -3.44
CA PHE A 68 -0.38 5.62 -4.03
C PHE A 68 -0.26 4.35 -4.87
N ILE A 69 0.93 3.92 -5.27
CA ILE A 69 1.14 2.68 -6.06
C ILE A 69 0.47 1.47 -5.38
N PRO A 70 0.79 1.14 -4.11
CA PRO A 70 0.15 0.01 -3.44
C PRO A 70 -1.36 0.21 -3.23
N VAL A 71 -1.83 1.44 -3.04
CA VAL A 71 -3.27 1.75 -2.93
C VAL A 71 -4.01 1.40 -4.21
N VAL A 72 -3.51 1.88 -5.35
CA VAL A 72 -4.12 1.61 -6.67
C VAL A 72 -4.08 0.13 -6.98
N PHE A 73 -3.00 -0.57 -6.64
CA PHE A 73 -2.90 -2.01 -6.83
C PHE A 73 -3.95 -2.78 -6.00
N ILE A 74 -4.16 -2.41 -4.73
CA ILE A 74 -5.20 -3.03 -3.89
C ILE A 74 -6.59 -2.75 -4.44
N LEU A 75 -6.87 -1.50 -4.85
CA LEU A 75 -8.15 -1.14 -5.47
C LEU A 75 -8.39 -1.94 -6.75
N TYR A 76 -7.36 -2.11 -7.58
CA TYR A 76 -7.43 -2.95 -8.78
C TYR A 76 -7.80 -4.41 -8.44
N LEU A 77 -7.19 -5.00 -7.40
CA LEU A 77 -7.55 -6.34 -6.94
C LEU A 77 -9.01 -6.42 -6.50
N TYR A 78 -9.51 -5.41 -5.77
CA TYR A 78 -10.91 -5.37 -5.38
C TYR A 78 -11.86 -5.28 -6.56
N PHE A 79 -11.61 -4.35 -7.50
CA PHE A 79 -12.44 -4.23 -8.69
C PHE A 79 -12.43 -5.50 -9.53
N THR A 80 -11.27 -6.15 -9.64
CA THR A 80 -11.15 -7.42 -10.36
C THR A 80 -11.96 -8.51 -9.67
N ALA A 81 -11.89 -8.61 -8.34
CA ALA A 81 -12.63 -9.61 -7.58
C ALA A 81 -14.15 -9.36 -7.56
N THR A 82 -14.61 -8.11 -7.61
CA THR A 82 -16.05 -7.78 -7.61
C THR A 82 -16.70 -7.84 -9.00
N ASN A 83 -15.92 -7.74 -10.08
CA ASN A 83 -16.41 -7.83 -11.45
C ASN A 83 -16.35 -9.27 -12.02
N MET A 84 -15.99 -10.24 -11.18
CA MET A 84 -16.06 -11.69 -11.45
C MET A 84 -17.30 -12.26 -10.76
#